data_AF-A0A7V3BJW1-F1
#
_entry.id   AF-A0A7V3BJW1-F1
#
_cell.length_a   1.000
_cell.length_b   1.000
_cell.length_c   1.000
_cell.angle_alpha   90.00
_cell.angle_beta   90.00
_cell.angle_gamma   90.00
#
_symmetry.space_group_name_H-M   'P 1'
#
loop_
_entity.id
_entity.type
_entity.pdbx_description
1 polymer ?
#
loop_
_entity_poly.entity_id
_entity_poly.type
_entity_poly.pdbx_seq_one_letter_code
_entity_poly.pdbx_strand_id
1 'polypeptide(L)' 'QATGTILLTPNERRVAEDRRDCYWLYIVTHCQTAPTLQAPIKDPARFPWHEVTKVEHYWLEVDALTQPMQVREGSADYRR' A
#
# COMPACT_ATOMS: atom_id res chain seq x y z
N GLN A 1 -4.89 -29.66 -1.98
CA GLN A 1 -3.95 -28.66 -2.53
C GLN A 1 -4.12 -27.38 -1.73
N ALA A 2 -3.04 -26.77 -1.22
CA ALA A 2 -3.15 -25.46 -0.59
C ALA A 2 -3.38 -24.40 -1.68
N THR A 3 -4.64 -24.04 -1.90
CA THR A 3 -5.07 -22.99 -2.84
C THR A 3 -5.21 -21.67 -2.09
N GLY A 4 -4.69 -20.58 -2.66
CA GLY A 4 -4.81 -19.24 -2.10
C GLY A 4 -4.68 -18.18 -3.19
N THR A 5 -5.15 -16.98 -2.89
CA THR A 5 -5.09 -15.83 -3.81
C THR A 5 -4.01 -14.88 -3.35
N ILE A 6 -3.20 -14.38 -4.29
CA ILE A 6 -2.20 -13.36 -4.03
C ILE A 6 -2.83 -12.00 -4.34
N LEU A 7 -2.71 -11.06 -3.41
CA LEU A 7 -3.15 -9.69 -3.61
C LEU A 7 -1.95 -8.76 -3.44
N LEU A 8 -1.81 -7.83 -4.38
CA LEU A 8 -0.90 -6.69 -4.26
C LEU A 8 -1.75 -5.46 -3.92
N THR A 9 -1.28 -4.65 -2.99
CA THR A 9 -1.82 -3.31 -2.79
C THR A 9 -1.60 -2.45 -4.04
N PRO A 10 -2.37 -1.37 -4.23
CA PRO A 10 -2.17 -0.47 -5.37
C PRO A 10 -0.73 0.03 -5.50
N ASN A 11 -0.08 0.35 -4.37
CA ASN A 11 1.31 0.81 -4.39
C ASN A 11 2.29 -0.31 -4.76
N GLU A 12 2.13 -1.53 -4.23
CA GLU A 12 2.98 -2.66 -4.61
C GLU A 12 2.86 -3.01 -6.09
N ARG A 13 1.64 -3.00 -6.62
CA ARG A 13 1.39 -3.22 -8.06
C ARG A 13 2.10 -2.16 -8.90
N ARG A 14 1.98 -0.88 -8.55
CA ARG A 14 2.66 0.22 -9.26
C ARG A 14 4.18 0.04 -9.24
N VAL A 15 4.76 -0.32 -8.10
CA VAL A 15 6.20 -0.57 -7.98
C VAL A 15 6.64 -1.77 -8.85
N ALA A 16 5.83 -2.83 -8.91
CA ALA A 16 6.10 -3.98 -9.77
C ALA A 16 6.02 -3.64 -11.26
N GLU A 17 5.11 -2.73 -11.65
CA GLU A 17 4.99 -2.22 -13.03
C GLU A 17 6.16 -1.29 -13.41
N ASP A 18 6.65 -0.47 -12.47
CA ASP A 18 7.77 0.47 -12.67
C ASP A 18 9.14 -0.24 -12.74
N ARG A 19 9.34 -1.30 -11.95
CA ARG A 19 10.64 -1.99 -11.78
C ARG A 19 10.60 -3.47 -12.17
N ARG A 20 10.09 -3.75 -13.38
CA ARG A 20 9.89 -5.11 -13.90
C ARG A 20 11.14 -5.99 -13.88
N ASP A 21 12.31 -5.40 -14.08
CA ASP A 21 13.60 -6.07 -14.14
C ASP A 21 14.15 -6.47 -12.77
N CYS A 22 13.72 -5.78 -11.70
CA CYS A 22 14.23 -5.95 -10.34
C CYS A 22 13.18 -6.50 -9.35
N TYR A 23 11.91 -6.58 -9.73
CA TYR A 23 10.84 -7.05 -8.85
C TYR A 23 10.64 -8.57 -8.97
N TRP A 24 10.82 -9.28 -7.84
CA TRP A 24 10.65 -10.73 -7.75
C TRP A 24 9.55 -11.09 -6.75
N LEU A 25 8.69 -12.03 -7.14
CA LEU A 25 7.64 -12.58 -6.30
C LEU A 25 8.02 -13.99 -5.84
N TYR A 26 8.12 -14.17 -4.52
CA TYR A 26 8.37 -15.45 -3.87
C TYR A 26 7.09 -15.91 -3.18
N ILE A 27 6.70 -17.16 -3.41
CA ILE A 27 5.45 -17.72 -2.89
C ILE A 27 5.77 -18.96 -2.08
N VAL A 28 5.35 -18.97 -0.82
CA VAL A 28 5.45 -20.15 0.05
C VAL A 28 4.06 -20.73 0.25
N THR A 29 3.94 -22.02 0.03
CA THR A 29 2.68 -22.77 0.19
C THR A 29 2.81 -23.81 1.30
N HIS A 30 1.70 -24.39 1.75
CA HIS A 30 1.69 -25.45 2.78
C HIS A 30 2.32 -25.03 4.12
N CYS A 31 2.19 -23.75 4.49
CA CYS A 31 2.81 -23.18 5.70
C CYS A 31 2.37 -23.85 7.01
N GLN A 32 1.19 -24.50 7.04
CA GLN A 32 0.69 -25.22 8.21
C GLN A 32 1.25 -26.66 8.32
N THR A 33 1.72 -27.24 7.22
CA THR A 33 2.23 -28.62 7.18
C THR A 33 3.72 -28.61 6.85
N ALA A 34 4.08 -28.69 5.57
CA ALA A 34 5.45 -28.67 5.09
C ALA A 34 5.65 -27.48 4.15
N PRO A 35 6.19 -26.34 4.64
CA PRO A 35 6.38 -25.15 3.83
C PRO A 35 7.17 -25.43 2.56
N THR A 36 6.58 -25.13 1.42
CA THR A 36 7.19 -25.36 0.11
C THR A 36 7.32 -24.03 -0.62
N LEU A 37 8.56 -23.63 -0.91
CA LEU A 37 8.87 -22.47 -1.74
C LEU A 37 8.61 -22.82 -3.21
N GLN A 38 7.71 -22.08 -3.83
CA GLN A 38 7.42 -22.19 -5.26
C GLN A 38 8.50 -21.49 -6.08
N ALA A 39 8.59 -21.85 -7.37
CA ALA A 39 9.53 -21.23 -8.29
C ALA A 39 9.36 -19.70 -8.29
N PRO A 40 10.42 -18.92 -8.01
CA PRO A 40 10.33 -17.47 -7.97
C PRO A 40 9.93 -16.90 -9.33
N ILE A 41 9.10 -15.85 -9.28
CA ILE A 41 8.60 -15.19 -10.48
C ILE A 41 9.31 -13.85 -10.64
N LYS A 42 10.07 -13.71 -11.71
CA LYS A 42 10.57 -12.41 -12.18
C LYS A 42 9.48 -11.70 -12.98
N ASP A 43 9.34 -10.38 -12.78
CA ASP A 43 8.33 -9.54 -13.43
C ASP A 43 6.90 -10.08 -13.21
N PRO A 44 6.37 -10.05 -11.98
CA PRO A 44 5.00 -10.48 -11.73
C PRO A 44 3.96 -9.55 -12.37
N ALA A 45 4.33 -8.32 -12.74
CA ALA A 45 3.45 -7.37 -13.42
C ALA A 45 3.10 -7.77 -14.87
N ARG A 46 3.73 -8.80 -15.44
CA ARG A 46 3.38 -9.35 -16.76
C ARG A 46 2.09 -10.16 -16.78
N PHE A 47 1.59 -10.57 -15.61
CA PHE A 47 0.36 -11.38 -15.52
C PHE A 47 -0.90 -10.52 -15.53
N PRO A 48 -2.05 -11.06 -15.97
CA PRO A 48 -3.32 -10.35 -15.97
C PRO A 48 -3.88 -10.24 -14.56
N TRP A 49 -3.46 -9.22 -13.81
CA TRP A 49 -3.99 -8.95 -12.47
C TRP A 49 -5.43 -8.46 -12.53
N HIS A 50 -6.33 -9.19 -11.86
CA HIS A 50 -7.71 -8.76 -11.67
C HIS A 50 -7.78 -7.71 -10.56
N GLU A 51 -8.28 -6.53 -10.89
CA GLU A 51 -8.45 -5.47 -9.90
C GLU A 51 -9.59 -5.80 -8.94
N VAL A 52 -9.35 -5.60 -7.64
CA VAL A 52 -10.35 -5.73 -6.59
C VAL A 52 -10.51 -4.36 -5.93
N THR A 53 -11.50 -3.60 -6.40
CA THR A 53 -11.75 -2.24 -5.89
C THR A 53 -12.56 -2.30 -4.61
N LYS A 54 -11.98 -1.89 -3.48
CA LYS A 54 -12.70 -1.71 -2.21
C LYS A 54 -13.19 -0.27 -2.14
N VAL A 55 -14.50 -0.06 -2.11
CA VAL A 55 -15.09 1.28 -1.96
C VAL A 55 -15.12 1.63 -0.48
N GLU A 56 -14.20 2.48 -0.04
CA GLU A 56 -14.24 3.05 1.30
C GLU A 56 -15.11 4.31 1.29
N HIS A 57 -16.15 4.32 2.13
CA HIS A 57 -17.02 5.46 2.30
C HIS A 57 -16.43 6.33 3.40
N TYR A 58 -16.02 7.55 3.06
CA TYR A 58 -15.53 8.53 4.02
C TYR A 58 -16.55 9.64 4.18
N TRP A 59 -16.74 10.05 5.42
CA TRP A 59 -17.57 11.19 5.78
C TRP A 59 -16.75 12.05 6.74
N LEU A 60 -16.96 13.37 6.69
CA LEU A 60 -16.29 14.33 7.55
C LEU A 60 -17.34 15.35 8.00
N GLU A 61 -17.40 15.63 9.29
CA GLU A 61 -18.24 16.71 9.82
C GLU A 61 -17.71 18.07 9.36
N VAL A 62 -18.62 18.99 9.03
CA VAL A 62 -18.27 20.37 8.61
C VAL A 62 -17.51 21.11 9.72
N ASP A 63 -17.82 20.82 10.97
CA ASP A 63 -17.16 21.40 12.15
C ASP A 63 -15.67 21.06 12.25
N ALA A 64 -15.23 19.97 11.61
CA ALA A 64 -13.81 19.61 11.54
C ALA A 64 -13.00 20.54 10.61
N LEU A 65 -13.67 21.30 9.73
CA LEU A 65 -13.05 22.24 8.80
C LEU A 65 -13.04 23.68 9.30
N THR A 66 -13.81 24.01 10.34
CA THR A 66 -14.06 25.40 10.78
C THR A 66 -13.26 25.82 12.00
N GLN A 67 -12.30 25.03 12.50
CA GLN A 67 -11.36 25.53 13.51
C GLN A 67 -10.32 26.44 12.84
N PRO A 68 -10.38 27.77 13.05
CA PRO A 68 -9.35 28.65 12.50
C PRO A 68 -8.02 28.30 13.14
N MET A 69 -6.97 28.21 12.30
CA MET A 69 -5.59 28.13 12.75
C MET A 69 -5.31 29.29 13.72
N GLN A 70 -5.19 28.99 15.01
CA GLN A 70 -4.74 29.94 16.02
C GLN A 70 -3.25 30.19 15.81
N VAL A 71 -2.91 31.20 15.00
CA VAL A 71 -1.55 31.73 14.92
C VAL A 71 -1.22 32.29 16.30
N ARG A 72 -0.43 31.54 17.08
CA ARG A 72 0.19 32.10 18.28
C ARG A 72 1.24 33.10 17.80
N GLU A 73 0.86 34.37 17.71
CA GLU A 73 1.82 35.47 17.66
C GLU A 73 2.56 35.49 19.00
N GLY A 74 3.60 34.67 19.11
CA GLY A 74 4.62 34.87 20.11
C GLY A 74 5.23 36.22 19.83
N SER A 75 5.09 37.16 20.78
CA SER A 75 5.79 38.44 20.76
C SER A 75 7.28 38.17 20.58
N ALA A 76 7.78 38.31 19.36
CA ALA A 76 9.21 38.37 19.12
C ALA A 76 9.67 39.70 19.73
N ASP A 77 10.15 39.61 20.96
CA ASP A 77 10.74 40.72 21.69
C ASP A 77 12.08 41.04 21.00
N TYR A 78 12.03 41.75 19.87
CA TYR A 78 13.23 42.29 19.22
C TYR A 78 13.75 43.45 20.06
N ARG A 79 14.41 43.09 21.15
CA ARG A 79 15.14 44.02 22.02
C ARG A 79 16.38 44.50 21.26
N ARG A 80 16.43 45.82 21.02
CA ARG A 80 17.63 46.54 20.58
C ARG A 80 18.67 46.59 21.69
#